data_AF-A0A222X7I9-F1
#
_entry.id   AF-A0A222X7I9-F1
#
_cell.length_a   1.000
_cell.length_b   1.000
_cell.length_c   1.000
_cell.angle_alpha   90.00
_cell.angle_beta   90.00
_cell.angle_gamma   90.00
#
_symmetry.space_group_name_H-M   'P 1'
#
loop_
_entity.id
_entity.type
_entity.pdbx_description
1 polymer ?
#
loop_
_entity_poly.entity_id
_entity_poly.type
_entity_poly.pdbx_seq_one_letter_code
_entity_poly.pdbx_strand_id
1 'polypeptide(L)'
;MTETVTPTFHNLDLTLGHLLHADASTPWTVLLRVLPAAIRRGYPVPVIRRWVTSRSRREDVTTLASSPTWHRAVAASRQLVRGTATADGLRARRLQVAGRMVGRLLSPVPAGVTPLVAQGARMAVVMVGLEALDRLTLERPESERIDTPRLSRGVVAVRLGVSEPTAQKWLTAAERLGWLGRGDHVIRGPGGHGSGHAGIRRLLQLDADAGAIAWVHAELVDALVDGNEDAAATLVRSATHPAWCYRVGHRHWLVALARAVNVEPVARFGIPDRAVRSAVRGLDRAGLVDWTERELLDRLNELAREAGPDGGPSAMVEAAAADARRAQLAADRKAAVLELRAARDAERAADRRHAARAARSAGDGPRTEPGGGKAPAARRTIRLPDDWSERGGEAQLRAVLAARGMLVVAVSSAERTVTVEMVAARGLPADAGTGDRGEDRVDAVADDPQGPDPGAAAVVRAAGPGRPGRVRPRRGRPVRPVVPAAADPGRWRGRGDRAGAGDDVGTRGSRTQS
;
A
#
# COMPACT_ATOMS: atom_id res chain seq x y z
N MET A 1 -13.25 -3.34 -36.18
CA MET A 1 -13.00 -1.89 -36.30
C MET A 1 -13.02 -1.29 -34.90
N THR A 2 -11.87 -1.01 -34.30
CA THR A 2 -11.78 -0.31 -33.00
C THR A 2 -11.85 1.19 -33.27
N GLU A 3 -12.92 1.86 -32.85
CA GLU A 3 -12.98 3.33 -32.86
C GLU A 3 -11.79 3.88 -32.07
N THR A 4 -10.90 4.58 -32.76
CA THR A 4 -9.84 5.38 -32.14
C THR A 4 -10.49 6.58 -31.47
N VAL A 5 -11.02 6.37 -30.25
CA VAL A 5 -11.54 7.44 -29.41
C VAL A 5 -10.40 8.44 -29.19
N THR A 6 -10.56 9.65 -29.75
CA THR A 6 -9.58 10.72 -29.55
C THR A 6 -9.54 11.03 -28.05
N PRO A 7 -8.37 10.93 -27.39
CA PRO A 7 -8.29 11.10 -25.96
C PRO A 7 -8.62 12.54 -25.56
N THR A 8 -9.77 12.77 -24.92
CA THR A 8 -10.17 14.07 -24.38
C THR A 8 -9.76 14.22 -22.91
N PHE A 9 -9.62 15.46 -22.43
CA PHE A 9 -9.41 15.73 -20.99
C PHE A 9 -10.56 15.20 -20.13
N HIS A 10 -11.79 15.18 -20.68
CA HIS A 10 -12.94 14.61 -20.00
C HIS A 10 -12.75 13.11 -19.72
N ASN A 11 -12.20 12.35 -20.68
CA ASN A 11 -11.92 10.92 -20.49
C ASN A 11 -10.84 10.70 -19.41
N LEU A 12 -9.82 11.55 -19.37
CA LEU A 12 -8.80 11.53 -18.32
C LEU A 12 -9.36 11.89 -16.94
N ASP A 13 -10.27 12.88 -16.85
CA ASP A 13 -10.94 13.24 -15.60
C ASP A 13 -11.75 12.07 -15.05
N LEU A 14 -12.58 11.45 -15.89
CA LEU A 14 -13.42 10.31 -15.49
C LEU A 14 -12.59 9.11 -15.03
N THR A 15 -11.50 8.82 -15.73
CA THR A 15 -10.74 7.59 -15.50
C THR A 15 -9.62 7.75 -14.47
N LEU A 16 -8.98 8.92 -14.38
CA LEU A 16 -7.76 9.14 -13.60
C LEU A 16 -7.85 10.32 -12.63
N GLY A 17 -8.92 11.14 -12.67
CA GLY A 17 -9.08 12.29 -11.77
C GLY A 17 -8.98 11.90 -10.29
N HIS A 18 -9.53 10.74 -9.93
CA HIS A 18 -9.42 10.20 -8.57
C HIS A 18 -7.98 9.88 -8.14
N LEU A 19 -7.09 9.52 -9.08
CA LEU A 19 -5.67 9.27 -8.79
C LEU A 19 -4.88 10.57 -8.66
N LEU A 20 -5.20 11.56 -9.49
CA LEU A 20 -4.57 12.89 -9.45
C LEU A 20 -4.91 13.64 -8.15
N HIS A 21 -6.13 13.46 -7.65
CA HIS A 21 -6.63 14.10 -6.43
C HIS A 21 -6.55 13.20 -5.19
N ALA A 22 -5.93 12.03 -5.30
CA ALA A 22 -5.71 11.19 -4.13
C ALA A 22 -4.76 11.88 -3.14
N ASP A 23 -5.11 11.86 -1.86
CA ASP A 23 -4.20 12.26 -0.78
C ASP A 23 -2.95 11.36 -0.85
N ALA A 24 -1.84 11.95 -1.31
CA ALA A 24 -0.54 11.33 -1.37
C ALA A 24 0.48 12.29 -0.76
N SER A 25 1.41 11.75 0.02
CA SER A 25 2.42 12.51 0.75
C SER A 25 3.32 13.36 -0.14
N THR A 26 3.58 12.93 -1.38
CA THR A 26 4.55 13.57 -2.28
C THR A 26 4.04 13.72 -3.72
N PRO A 27 4.46 14.78 -4.44
CA PRO A 27 4.05 15.00 -5.82
C PRO A 27 4.55 13.88 -6.75
N TRP A 28 5.71 13.30 -6.44
CA TRP A 28 6.26 12.15 -7.18
C TRP A 28 5.35 10.92 -7.10
N THR A 29 4.76 10.65 -5.93
CA THR A 29 3.84 9.52 -5.73
C THR A 29 2.55 9.72 -6.53
N VAL A 30 2.02 10.95 -6.61
CA VAL A 30 0.86 11.27 -7.46
C VAL A 30 1.19 10.97 -8.92
N LEU A 31 2.32 11.48 -9.43
CA LEU A 31 2.72 11.27 -10.83
C LEU A 31 2.96 9.79 -11.15
N LEU A 32 3.63 9.03 -10.26
CA LEU A 32 3.84 7.60 -10.45
C LEU A 32 2.58 6.75 -10.34
N ARG A 33 1.46 7.27 -9.82
CA ARG A 33 0.14 6.61 -9.91
C ARG A 33 -0.55 6.95 -11.22
N VAL A 34 -0.56 8.24 -11.58
CA VAL A 34 -1.26 8.76 -12.75
C VAL A 34 -0.62 8.32 -14.07
N LEU A 35 0.70 8.52 -14.22
CA LEU A 35 1.39 8.30 -15.49
C LEU A 35 1.32 6.85 -15.97
N PRO A 36 1.61 5.82 -15.16
CA PRO A 36 1.48 4.43 -15.61
C PRO A 36 0.04 4.05 -15.96
N ALA A 37 -0.93 4.53 -15.20
CA ALA A 37 -2.35 4.27 -15.45
C ALA A 37 -2.83 4.92 -16.76
N ALA A 38 -2.29 6.10 -17.10
CA ALA A 38 -2.57 6.78 -18.36
C ALA A 38 -1.84 6.13 -19.55
N ILE A 39 -0.55 5.82 -19.41
CA ILE A 39 0.26 5.18 -20.45
C ILE A 39 -0.33 3.82 -20.85
N ARG A 40 -0.81 3.02 -19.89
CA ARG A 40 -1.48 1.73 -20.16
C ARG A 40 -2.76 1.85 -20.99
N ARG A 41 -3.46 2.98 -20.85
CA ARG A 41 -4.66 3.28 -21.64
C ARG A 41 -4.33 3.92 -22.99
N GLY A 42 -3.06 3.99 -23.37
CA GLY A 42 -2.61 4.54 -24.65
C GLY A 42 -2.61 6.06 -24.72
N TYR A 43 -2.76 6.78 -23.60
CA TYR A 43 -2.75 8.24 -23.62
C TYR A 43 -1.36 8.80 -23.96
N PRO A 44 -1.24 9.76 -24.90
CA PRO A 44 0.04 10.38 -25.22
C PRO A 44 0.58 11.20 -24.04
N VAL A 45 1.88 11.07 -23.76
CA VAL A 45 2.57 11.80 -22.66
C VAL A 45 2.34 13.32 -22.70
N PRO A 46 2.36 14.00 -23.86
CA PRO A 46 2.06 15.43 -23.91
C PRO A 46 0.64 15.77 -23.46
N VAL A 47 -0.34 14.92 -23.78
CA VAL A 47 -1.74 15.09 -23.37
C VAL A 47 -1.87 14.91 -21.86
N ILE A 48 -1.22 13.87 -21.30
CA ILE A 48 -1.19 13.64 -19.85
C ILE A 48 -0.56 14.82 -19.12
N ARG A 49 0.57 15.35 -19.62
CA ARG A 49 1.26 16.50 -19.04
C ARG A 49 0.34 17.72 -18.95
N ARG A 50 -0.28 18.10 -20.07
CA ARG A 50 -1.21 19.25 -20.12
C ARG A 50 -2.41 19.05 -19.19
N TRP A 51 -2.95 17.83 -19.13
CA TRP A 51 -4.04 17.50 -18.23
C TRP A 51 -3.63 17.63 -16.76
N VAL A 52 -2.50 17.04 -16.34
CA VAL A 52 -1.99 17.16 -14.96
C VAL A 52 -1.75 18.63 -14.59
N THR A 53 -1.10 19.40 -15.45
CA THR A 53 -0.82 20.83 -15.19
C THR A 53 -2.09 21.67 -15.09
N SER A 54 -3.14 21.35 -15.87
CA SER A 54 -4.39 22.11 -15.87
C SER A 54 -5.39 21.69 -14.79
N ARG A 55 -5.35 20.42 -14.34
CA ARG A 55 -6.36 19.87 -13.42
C ARG A 55 -5.86 19.65 -12.01
N SER A 56 -4.55 19.56 -11.78
CA SER A 56 -4.02 19.42 -10.43
C SER A 56 -4.33 20.67 -9.60
N ARG A 57 -4.95 20.47 -8.43
CA ARG A 57 -5.13 21.53 -7.41
C ARG A 57 -3.87 21.79 -6.58
N ARG A 58 -2.84 20.97 -6.79
CA ARG A 58 -1.59 20.97 -6.03
C ARG A 58 -0.48 21.61 -6.86
N GLU A 59 0.03 22.72 -6.35
CA GLU A 59 1.10 23.50 -7.00
C GLU A 59 2.43 22.73 -7.09
N ASP A 60 2.72 21.88 -6.11
CA ASP A 60 3.93 21.03 -6.14
C ASP A 60 3.88 19.99 -7.27
N VAL A 61 2.71 19.42 -7.56
CA VAL A 61 2.49 18.48 -8.67
C VAL A 61 2.56 19.22 -10.02
N THR A 62 1.95 20.41 -10.14
CA THR A 62 2.03 21.20 -11.39
C THR A 62 3.45 21.64 -11.67
N THR A 63 4.18 22.10 -10.64
CA THR A 63 5.59 22.49 -10.73
C THR A 63 6.45 21.32 -11.20
N LEU A 64 6.26 20.14 -10.59
CA LEU A 64 6.98 18.93 -10.98
C LEU A 64 6.68 18.52 -12.43
N ALA A 65 5.40 18.59 -12.84
CA ALA A 65 4.97 18.30 -14.21
C ALA A 65 5.49 19.30 -15.25
N SER A 66 5.70 20.55 -14.85
CA SER A 66 6.29 21.59 -15.68
C SER A 66 7.83 21.54 -15.71
N SER A 67 8.47 20.90 -14.74
CA SER A 67 9.94 20.82 -14.64
C SER A 67 10.57 19.81 -15.62
N PRO A 68 11.90 19.91 -15.88
CA PRO A 68 12.66 18.89 -16.62
C PRO A 68 12.61 17.48 -15.99
N THR A 69 12.34 17.39 -14.68
CA THR A 69 12.23 16.10 -13.99
C THR A 69 11.01 15.28 -14.40
N TRP A 70 10.04 15.89 -15.09
CA TRP A 70 8.92 15.20 -15.74
C TRP A 70 9.39 14.04 -16.63
N HIS A 71 10.48 14.22 -17.39
CA HIS A 71 11.03 13.17 -18.24
C HIS A 71 11.48 11.95 -17.44
N ARG A 72 12.02 12.16 -16.23
CA ARG A 72 12.37 11.06 -15.31
C ARG A 72 11.12 10.34 -14.80
N ALA A 73 10.06 11.07 -14.46
CA ALA A 73 8.78 10.47 -14.05
C ALA A 73 8.15 9.64 -15.17
N VAL A 74 8.20 10.14 -16.41
CA VAL A 74 7.73 9.43 -17.61
C VAL A 74 8.58 8.19 -17.88
N ALA A 75 9.91 8.29 -17.81
CA ALA A 75 10.81 7.16 -18.01
C ALA A 75 10.56 6.07 -16.96
N ALA A 76 10.50 6.43 -15.68
CA ALA A 76 10.16 5.53 -14.59
C ALA A 76 8.78 4.89 -14.80
N SER A 77 7.79 5.65 -15.25
CA SER A 77 6.44 5.15 -15.52
C SER A 77 6.38 4.20 -16.71
N ARG A 78 7.12 4.49 -17.80
CA ARG A 78 7.22 3.58 -18.95
C ARG A 78 7.93 2.29 -18.58
N GLN A 79 9.01 2.38 -17.80
CA GLN A 79 9.70 1.21 -17.25
C GLN A 79 8.77 0.41 -16.34
N LEU A 80 7.96 1.08 -15.52
CA LEU A 80 6.95 0.46 -14.68
C LEU A 80 5.94 -0.33 -15.52
N VAL A 81 5.37 0.29 -16.55
CA VAL A 81 4.35 -0.31 -17.43
C VAL A 81 4.93 -1.48 -18.23
N ARG A 82 6.09 -1.28 -18.87
CA ARG A 82 6.78 -2.37 -19.58
C ARG A 82 7.09 -3.52 -18.63
N GLY A 83 7.54 -3.20 -17.42
CA GLY A 83 7.86 -4.17 -16.38
C GLY A 83 6.65 -4.86 -15.74
N THR A 84 5.40 -4.47 -16.00
CA THR A 84 4.20 -5.17 -15.49
C THR A 84 3.37 -5.82 -16.59
N ALA A 85 3.58 -5.41 -17.84
CA ALA A 85 2.83 -5.87 -18.99
C ALA A 85 3.40 -7.17 -19.58
N THR A 86 4.69 -7.47 -19.36
CA THR A 86 5.36 -8.66 -19.91
C THR A 86 5.66 -9.71 -18.84
N ALA A 87 5.76 -10.98 -19.25
CA ALA A 87 6.19 -12.06 -18.38
C ALA A 87 7.58 -11.79 -17.78
N ASP A 88 8.53 -11.35 -18.60
CA ASP A 88 9.89 -10.99 -18.16
C ASP A 88 9.90 -9.84 -17.15
N GLY A 89 9.05 -8.84 -17.35
CA GLY A 89 8.91 -7.72 -16.43
C GLY A 89 8.40 -8.17 -15.06
N LEU A 90 7.38 -9.03 -15.06
CA LEU A 90 6.85 -9.62 -13.82
C LEU A 90 7.88 -10.53 -13.16
N ARG A 91 8.59 -11.36 -13.92
CA ARG A 91 9.70 -12.17 -13.40
C ARG A 91 10.76 -11.29 -12.74
N ALA A 92 11.21 -10.22 -13.42
CA ALA A 92 12.18 -9.28 -12.86
C ALA A 92 11.69 -8.62 -11.55
N ARG A 93 10.41 -8.29 -11.44
CA ARG A 93 9.83 -7.78 -10.18
C ARG A 93 9.77 -8.84 -9.09
N ARG A 94 9.39 -10.06 -9.43
CA ARG A 94 9.36 -11.18 -8.48
C ARG A 94 10.77 -11.44 -7.96
N LEU A 95 11.80 -11.40 -8.82
CA LEU A 95 13.20 -11.49 -8.41
C LEU A 95 13.61 -10.36 -7.46
N GLN A 96 13.18 -9.11 -7.71
CA GLN A 96 13.44 -8.02 -6.78
C GLN A 96 12.77 -8.23 -5.41
N VAL A 97 11.52 -8.72 -5.38
CA VAL A 97 10.78 -8.99 -4.13
C VAL A 97 11.42 -10.16 -3.38
N ALA A 98 11.70 -11.27 -4.06
CA ALA A 98 12.36 -12.43 -3.49
C ALA A 98 13.77 -12.08 -2.99
N GLY A 99 14.55 -11.33 -3.76
CA GLY A 99 15.86 -10.83 -3.36
C GLY A 99 15.79 -9.96 -2.10
N ARG A 100 14.85 -8.99 -2.04
CA ARG A 100 14.63 -8.17 -0.82
C ARG A 100 14.24 -9.03 0.38
N MET A 101 13.39 -10.03 0.17
CA MET A 101 12.96 -10.95 1.22
C MET A 101 14.13 -11.80 1.73
N VAL A 102 14.86 -12.47 0.84
CA VAL A 102 16.00 -13.36 1.17
C VAL A 102 17.13 -12.57 1.82
N GLY A 103 17.50 -11.42 1.25
CA GLY A 103 18.55 -10.56 1.80
C GLY A 103 18.26 -10.17 3.25
N ARG A 104 17.03 -9.76 3.58
CA ARG A 104 16.62 -9.43 4.96
C ARG A 104 16.44 -10.67 5.83
N LEU A 105 15.90 -11.76 5.28
CA LEU A 105 15.70 -13.02 5.99
C LEU A 105 17.03 -13.64 6.44
N LEU A 106 18.09 -13.50 5.65
CA LEU A 106 19.41 -14.09 5.94
C LEU A 106 20.45 -13.05 6.40
N SER A 107 20.10 -11.78 6.55
CA SER A 107 20.98 -10.77 7.19
C SER A 107 21.34 -11.18 8.62
N PRO A 108 22.54 -10.88 9.15
CA PRO A 108 22.84 -11.04 10.58
C PRO A 108 21.87 -10.24 11.47
N VAL A 109 21.79 -10.58 12.76
CA VAL A 109 21.00 -9.78 13.72
C VAL A 109 21.66 -8.41 13.89
N PRO A 110 20.94 -7.29 13.65
CA PRO A 110 21.51 -5.97 13.82
C PRO A 110 21.91 -5.71 15.28
N ALA A 111 22.98 -4.93 15.48
CA ALA A 111 23.45 -4.57 16.82
C ALA A 111 22.33 -3.88 17.63
N GLY A 112 22.21 -4.24 18.91
CA GLY A 112 21.19 -3.68 19.81
C GLY A 112 19.78 -4.29 19.64
N VAL A 113 19.59 -5.26 18.74
CA VAL A 113 18.32 -5.96 18.55
C VAL A 113 18.40 -7.34 19.18
N THR A 114 17.41 -7.71 19.99
CA THR A 114 17.38 -9.05 20.57
C THR A 114 17.06 -10.10 19.49
N PRO A 115 17.64 -11.32 19.57
CA PRO A 115 17.35 -12.39 18.60
C PRO A 115 15.86 -12.70 18.45
N LEU A 116 15.09 -12.62 19.54
CA LEU A 116 13.65 -12.86 19.52
C LEU A 116 12.88 -11.80 18.71
N VAL A 117 13.26 -10.52 18.86
CA VAL A 117 12.66 -9.42 18.10
C VAL A 117 13.04 -9.54 16.61
N ALA A 118 14.30 -9.87 16.32
CA ALA A 118 14.77 -10.10 14.96
C ALA A 118 14.05 -11.29 14.29
N GLN A 119 13.86 -12.39 15.01
CA GLN A 119 13.09 -13.54 14.55
C GLN A 119 11.66 -13.14 14.13
N GLY A 120 10.95 -12.42 14.99
CA GLY A 120 9.60 -11.93 14.67
C GLY A 120 9.57 -11.00 13.46
N ALA A 121 10.54 -10.09 13.36
CA ALA A 121 10.68 -9.20 12.21
C ALA A 121 10.94 -9.97 10.90
N ARG A 122 11.73 -11.05 10.93
CA ARG A 122 11.96 -11.93 9.76
C ARG A 122 10.67 -12.63 9.33
N MET A 123 9.89 -13.16 10.28
CA MET A 123 8.59 -13.77 9.95
C MET A 123 7.67 -12.76 9.24
N ALA A 124 7.62 -11.51 9.73
CA ALA A 124 6.84 -10.44 9.10
C ALA A 124 7.35 -10.09 7.68
N VAL A 125 8.67 -10.07 7.47
CA VAL A 125 9.28 -9.86 6.15
C VAL A 125 8.92 -10.99 5.19
N VAL A 126 9.03 -12.25 5.62
CA VAL A 126 8.68 -13.41 4.80
C VAL A 126 7.20 -13.40 4.45
N MET A 127 6.32 -13.12 5.42
CA MET A 127 4.88 -12.95 5.19
C MET A 127 4.58 -11.93 4.10
N VAL A 128 5.17 -10.74 4.20
CA VAL A 128 4.98 -9.64 3.22
C VAL A 128 5.56 -10.03 1.86
N GLY A 129 6.74 -10.66 1.84
CA GLY A 129 7.40 -11.08 0.61
C GLY A 129 6.62 -12.16 -0.14
N LEU A 130 6.17 -13.22 0.54
CA LEU A 130 5.37 -14.29 -0.06
C LEU A 130 4.03 -13.77 -0.60
N GLU A 131 3.33 -12.92 0.15
CA GLU A 131 2.08 -12.31 -0.31
C GLU A 131 2.32 -11.37 -1.52
N ALA A 132 3.45 -10.67 -1.56
CA ALA A 132 3.83 -9.86 -2.73
C ALA A 132 4.15 -10.74 -3.95
N LEU A 133 4.82 -11.89 -3.75
CA LEU A 133 5.12 -12.83 -4.82
C LEU A 133 3.85 -13.47 -5.41
N ASP A 134 2.90 -13.86 -4.56
CA ASP A 134 1.60 -14.41 -5.00
C ASP A 134 0.82 -13.41 -5.87
N ARG A 135 0.82 -12.13 -5.47
CA ARG A 135 0.15 -11.06 -6.23
C ARG A 135 0.82 -10.74 -7.55
N LEU A 136 2.11 -11.00 -7.69
CA LEU A 136 2.89 -10.73 -8.91
C LEU A 136 2.86 -11.90 -9.91
N THR A 137 1.86 -12.79 -9.83
CA THR A 137 1.64 -13.87 -10.80
C THR A 137 0.85 -13.38 -12.02
N LEU A 138 1.06 -14.04 -13.17
CA LEU A 138 0.37 -13.70 -14.43
C LEU A 138 -1.15 -13.98 -14.36
N GLU A 139 -1.54 -14.98 -13.57
CA GLU A 139 -2.94 -15.40 -13.39
C GLU A 139 -3.79 -14.32 -12.71
N ARG A 140 -3.14 -13.42 -11.94
CA ARG A 140 -3.85 -12.31 -11.29
C ARG A 140 -4.18 -11.21 -12.29
N PRO A 141 -5.36 -10.56 -12.16
CA PRO A 141 -5.69 -9.37 -12.92
C PRO A 141 -4.61 -8.31 -12.76
N GLU A 142 -4.30 -7.55 -13.82
CA GLU A 142 -3.22 -6.56 -13.80
C GLU A 142 -3.41 -5.50 -12.68
N SER A 143 -4.66 -5.19 -12.33
CA SER A 143 -4.99 -4.29 -11.21
C SER A 143 -4.57 -4.80 -9.83
N GLU A 144 -4.32 -6.10 -9.70
CA GLU A 144 -3.94 -6.77 -8.45
C GLU A 144 -2.44 -7.09 -8.38
N ARG A 145 -1.70 -6.93 -9.48
CA ARG A 145 -0.24 -7.14 -9.60
C ARG A 145 0.55 -6.04 -8.90
N ILE A 146 0.50 -6.05 -7.58
CA ILE A 146 1.06 -5.02 -6.70
C ILE A 146 2.05 -5.66 -5.73
N ASP A 147 3.27 -5.15 -5.69
CA ASP A 147 4.38 -5.57 -4.80
C ASP A 147 4.27 -5.01 -3.38
N THR A 148 3.17 -4.32 -3.08
CA THR A 148 2.86 -3.71 -1.77
C THR A 148 1.56 -4.30 -1.21
N PRO A 149 1.62 -5.53 -0.67
CA PRO A 149 0.43 -6.22 -0.22
C PRO A 149 -0.23 -5.52 0.97
N ARG A 150 -1.54 -5.69 1.05
CA ARG A 150 -2.33 -5.23 2.20
C ARG A 150 -2.38 -6.36 3.22
N LEU A 151 -1.61 -6.23 4.29
CA LEU A 151 -1.57 -7.18 5.40
C LEU A 151 -1.92 -6.47 6.70
N SER A 152 -3.12 -6.76 7.20
CA SER A 152 -3.50 -6.31 8.54
C SER A 152 -2.73 -7.09 9.61
N ARG A 153 -2.54 -6.50 10.78
CA ARG A 153 -1.95 -7.19 11.94
C ARG A 153 -2.72 -8.45 12.33
N GLY A 154 -4.05 -8.46 12.12
CA GLY A 154 -4.90 -9.64 12.32
C GLY A 154 -4.55 -10.78 11.36
N VAL A 155 -4.40 -10.50 10.05
CA VAL A 155 -4.00 -11.51 9.06
C VAL A 155 -2.63 -12.10 9.38
N VAL A 156 -1.68 -11.24 9.79
CA VAL A 156 -0.34 -11.69 10.20
C VAL A 156 -0.41 -12.57 11.46
N ALA A 157 -1.24 -12.18 12.43
CA ALA A 157 -1.45 -12.95 13.67
C ALA A 157 -1.99 -14.35 13.39
N VAL A 158 -3.03 -14.45 12.55
CA VAL A 158 -3.64 -15.73 12.17
C VAL A 158 -2.63 -16.62 11.42
N ARG A 159 -2.00 -16.10 10.37
CA ARG A 159 -1.07 -16.89 9.54
C ARG A 159 0.20 -17.32 10.27
N LEU A 160 0.60 -16.61 11.32
CA LEU A 160 1.76 -16.95 12.14
C LEU A 160 1.35 -17.59 13.48
N GLY A 161 0.07 -17.91 13.71
CA GLY A 161 -0.39 -18.52 14.95
C GLY A 161 0.03 -17.76 16.22
N VAL A 162 0.08 -16.42 16.17
CA VAL A 162 0.45 -15.55 17.30
C VAL A 162 -0.69 -14.60 17.65
N SER A 163 -0.64 -13.98 18.83
CA SER A 163 -1.61 -12.94 19.19
C SER A 163 -1.43 -11.67 18.35
N GLU A 164 -2.52 -10.94 18.11
CA GLU A 164 -2.51 -9.68 17.36
C GLU A 164 -1.53 -8.63 17.93
N PRO A 165 -1.38 -8.46 19.26
CA PRO A 165 -0.34 -7.60 19.83
C PRO A 165 1.09 -8.07 19.47
N THR A 166 1.32 -9.37 19.38
CA THR A 166 2.62 -9.94 19.01
C THR A 166 2.93 -9.71 17.53
N ALA A 167 1.96 -9.96 16.65
CA ALA A 167 2.06 -9.62 15.24
C ALA A 167 2.34 -8.12 15.02
N GLN A 168 1.67 -7.24 15.78
CA GLN A 168 1.94 -5.81 15.75
C GLN A 168 3.36 -5.47 16.20
N LYS A 169 3.86 -6.10 17.28
CA LYS A 169 5.26 -5.92 17.74
C LYS A 169 6.25 -6.34 16.66
N TRP A 170 6.03 -7.46 15.99
CA TRP A 170 6.89 -7.96 14.90
C TRP A 170 6.88 -7.06 13.68
N LEU A 171 5.71 -6.60 13.25
CA LEU A 171 5.55 -5.63 12.18
C LEU A 171 6.22 -4.29 12.51
N THR A 172 6.11 -3.83 13.76
CA THR A 172 6.75 -2.58 14.23
C THR A 172 8.27 -2.73 14.31
N ALA A 173 8.76 -3.91 14.74
CA ALA A 173 10.17 -4.22 14.74
C ALA A 173 10.76 -4.19 13.32
N ALA A 174 10.13 -4.88 12.36
CA ALA A 174 10.57 -4.87 10.97
C ALA A 174 10.56 -3.46 10.34
N GLU A 175 9.64 -2.58 10.75
CA GLU A 175 9.65 -1.16 10.35
C GLU A 175 10.83 -0.39 10.97
N ARG A 176 11.06 -0.55 12.27
CA ARG A 176 12.18 0.11 12.97
C ARG A 176 13.54 -0.31 12.42
N LEU A 177 13.65 -1.55 11.96
CA LEU A 177 14.85 -2.06 11.29
C LEU A 177 14.99 -1.59 9.84
N GLY A 178 14.02 -0.84 9.30
CA GLY A 178 14.04 -0.41 7.91
C GLY A 178 13.85 -1.55 6.91
N TRP A 179 13.28 -2.68 7.34
CA TRP A 179 13.00 -3.82 6.46
C TRP A 179 11.65 -3.66 5.77
N LEU A 180 10.68 -3.11 6.50
CA LEU A 180 9.34 -2.81 5.99
C LEU A 180 9.06 -1.30 6.02
N GLY A 181 8.38 -0.83 4.97
CA GLY A 181 7.80 0.50 4.90
C GLY A 181 6.28 0.44 5.00
N ARG A 182 5.67 1.50 5.54
CA ARG A 182 4.24 1.75 5.41
C ARG A 182 3.97 2.35 4.03
N GLY A 183 2.92 1.88 3.37
CA GLY A 183 2.43 2.53 2.14
C GLY A 183 1.59 3.75 2.47
N ASP A 184 1.83 4.87 1.78
CA ASP A 184 1.11 6.15 1.96
C ASP A 184 -0.28 6.14 1.31
N HIS A 185 -1.04 5.07 1.47
CA HIS A 185 -2.43 4.99 1.01
C HIS A 185 -3.35 5.10 2.20
N VAL A 186 -3.62 6.35 2.60
CA VAL A 186 -4.74 6.66 3.49
C VAL A 186 -6.02 6.46 2.67
N ILE A 187 -6.66 5.31 2.80
CA ILE A 187 -8.02 5.12 2.27
C ILE A 187 -8.96 5.76 3.27
N ARG A 188 -9.28 7.05 3.09
CA ARG A 188 -10.40 7.66 3.80
C ARG A 188 -11.70 7.08 3.24
N GLY A 189 -12.44 6.37 4.08
CA GLY A 189 -13.81 5.96 3.75
C GLY A 189 -14.73 7.18 3.59
N PRO A 190 -15.83 7.06 2.83
CA PRO A 190 -16.86 8.09 2.78
C PRO A 190 -17.53 8.15 4.16
N GLY A 191 -17.11 9.10 4.99
CA GLY A 191 -17.58 9.21 6.38
C GLY A 191 -16.65 9.97 7.34
N GLY A 192 -15.45 10.39 6.92
CA GLY A 192 -14.61 11.32 7.68
C GLY A 192 -14.05 10.81 9.02
N HIS A 193 -14.51 9.66 9.50
CA HIS A 193 -13.94 9.03 10.70
C HIS A 193 -12.74 8.21 10.26
N GLY A 194 -11.55 8.64 10.69
CA GLY A 194 -10.26 8.05 10.35
C GLY A 194 -10.10 6.64 10.89
N SER A 195 -10.77 5.66 10.28
CA SER A 195 -10.63 4.25 10.61
C SER A 195 -9.42 3.67 9.88
N GLY A 196 -8.28 3.66 10.56
CA GLY A 196 -7.14 2.78 10.28
C GLY A 196 -6.32 3.14 9.04
N HIS A 197 -5.02 3.37 9.23
CA HIS A 197 -4.07 3.23 8.13
C HIS A 197 -4.20 1.79 7.63
N ALA A 198 -4.80 1.59 6.46
CA ALA A 198 -4.87 0.27 5.83
C ALA A 198 -3.46 -0.32 5.86
N GLY A 199 -3.31 -1.55 6.37
CA GLY A 199 -2.05 -2.23 6.65
C GLY A 199 -1.21 -2.54 5.40
N ILE A 200 -0.95 -1.55 4.57
CA ILE A 200 -0.18 -1.66 3.35
C ILE A 200 1.27 -1.64 3.77
N ARG A 201 1.93 -2.78 3.57
CA ARG A 201 3.33 -2.97 3.91
C ARG A 201 4.10 -3.28 2.64
N ARG A 202 5.33 -2.77 2.56
CA ARG A 202 6.23 -3.04 1.44
C ARG A 202 7.61 -3.39 1.94
N LEU A 203 8.29 -4.27 1.22
CA LEU A 203 9.72 -4.50 1.41
C LEU A 203 10.48 -3.26 0.94
N LEU A 204 11.32 -2.70 1.80
CA LEU A 204 12.20 -1.59 1.45
C LEU A 204 13.39 -2.09 0.64
N GLN A 205 14.09 -1.17 -0.04
CA GLN A 205 15.31 -1.53 -0.76
C GLN A 205 16.36 -2.10 0.20
N LEU A 206 17.18 -3.00 -0.33
CA LEU A 206 18.30 -3.55 0.41
C LEU A 206 19.40 -2.50 0.55
N ASP A 207 20.06 -2.51 1.70
CA ASP A 207 21.39 -1.93 1.83
C ASP A 207 22.44 -2.84 1.13
N ALA A 208 23.68 -2.37 1.03
CA ALA A 208 24.74 -3.08 0.31
C ALA A 208 24.98 -4.48 0.89
N ASP A 209 24.99 -4.62 2.23
CA ASP A 209 25.26 -5.88 2.91
C ASP A 209 24.14 -6.90 2.68
N ALA A 210 22.88 -6.50 2.86
CA ALA A 210 21.74 -7.37 2.58
C ALA A 210 21.62 -7.69 1.07
N GLY A 211 22.05 -6.77 0.20
CA GLY A 211 22.17 -6.98 -1.24
C GLY A 211 23.19 -8.05 -1.59
N ALA A 212 24.37 -8.02 -0.97
CA ALA A 212 25.40 -9.05 -1.13
C ALA A 212 24.91 -10.42 -0.66
N ILE A 213 24.14 -10.48 0.43
CA ILE A 213 23.53 -11.73 0.91
C ILE A 213 22.50 -12.27 -0.08
N ALA A 214 21.62 -11.42 -0.62
CA ALA A 214 20.67 -11.83 -1.64
C ALA A 214 21.37 -12.37 -2.91
N TRP A 215 22.52 -11.78 -3.27
CA TRP A 215 23.34 -12.24 -4.38
C TRP A 215 23.99 -13.60 -4.12
N VAL A 216 24.56 -13.81 -2.93
CA VAL A 216 25.13 -15.12 -2.51
C VAL A 216 24.08 -16.22 -2.55
N HIS A 217 22.82 -15.90 -2.27
CA HIS A 217 21.70 -16.83 -2.30
C HIS A 217 20.80 -16.63 -3.53
N ALA A 218 21.38 -16.32 -4.70
CA ALA A 218 20.64 -16.09 -5.94
C ALA A 218 19.80 -17.31 -6.37
N GLU A 219 20.30 -18.53 -6.18
CA GLU A 219 19.57 -19.76 -6.51
C GLU A 219 18.27 -19.90 -5.70
N LEU A 220 18.29 -19.59 -4.40
CA LEU A 220 17.09 -19.53 -3.56
C LEU A 220 16.13 -18.44 -4.05
N VAL A 221 16.66 -17.29 -4.48
CA VAL A 221 15.85 -16.19 -5.04
C VAL A 221 15.15 -16.64 -6.33
N ASP A 222 15.87 -17.27 -7.25
CA ASP A 222 15.31 -17.83 -8.49
C ASP A 222 14.28 -18.93 -8.19
N ALA A 223 14.58 -19.87 -7.29
CA ALA A 223 13.67 -20.95 -6.92
C ALA A 223 12.36 -20.43 -6.29
N LEU A 224 12.43 -19.38 -5.47
CA LEU A 224 11.23 -18.73 -4.93
C LEU A 224 10.35 -18.11 -6.01
N VAL A 225 10.93 -17.60 -7.09
CA VAL A 225 10.22 -16.98 -8.21
C VAL A 225 9.68 -18.03 -9.17
N ASP A 226 10.50 -18.96 -9.61
CA ASP A 226 10.12 -19.91 -10.65
C ASP A 226 9.31 -21.09 -10.08
N GLY A 227 9.36 -21.30 -8.76
CA GLY A 227 8.70 -22.43 -8.11
C GLY A 227 9.39 -23.75 -8.36
N ASN A 228 10.71 -23.70 -8.56
CA ASN A 228 11.54 -24.88 -8.68
C ASN A 228 11.62 -25.62 -7.35
N GLU A 229 11.86 -26.93 -7.44
CA GLU A 229 12.06 -27.81 -6.29
C GLU A 229 13.40 -27.47 -5.62
N ASP A 230 13.35 -26.59 -4.62
CA ASP A 230 14.47 -26.21 -3.76
C ASP A 230 14.05 -26.33 -2.30
N ALA A 231 14.87 -27.00 -1.50
CA ALA A 231 14.57 -27.26 -0.10
C ALA A 231 14.43 -25.95 0.69
N ALA A 232 15.34 -24.99 0.48
CA ALA A 232 15.28 -23.71 1.17
C ALA A 232 14.06 -22.87 0.76
N ALA A 233 13.71 -22.86 -0.53
CA ALA A 233 12.52 -22.17 -1.05
C ALA A 233 11.24 -22.78 -0.47
N THR A 234 11.17 -24.11 -0.38
CA THR A 234 10.07 -24.84 0.26
C THR A 234 9.93 -24.44 1.73
N LEU A 235 11.04 -24.41 2.47
CA LEU A 235 11.03 -23.95 3.87
C LEU A 235 10.55 -22.51 4.00
N VAL A 236 11.03 -21.60 3.16
CA VAL A 236 10.58 -20.20 3.17
C VAL A 236 9.08 -20.11 2.89
N ARG A 237 8.56 -20.82 1.90
CA ARG A 237 7.12 -20.89 1.60
C ARG A 237 6.31 -21.48 2.75
N SER A 238 6.85 -22.47 3.44
CA SER A 238 6.23 -23.09 4.60
C SER A 238 6.24 -22.22 5.86
N ALA A 239 6.85 -21.03 5.88
CA ALA A 239 6.97 -20.20 7.09
C ALA A 239 5.64 -19.89 7.78
N THR A 240 4.54 -19.94 7.03
CA THR A 240 3.17 -19.68 7.50
C THR A 240 2.41 -20.95 7.86
N HIS A 241 3.07 -22.11 7.80
CA HIS A 241 2.46 -23.39 8.03
C HIS A 241 2.10 -23.56 9.53
N PRO A 242 0.88 -24.01 9.85
CA PRO A 242 0.39 -24.13 11.23
C PRO A 242 1.28 -24.96 12.16
N ALA A 243 1.91 -26.03 11.65
CA ALA A 243 2.79 -26.90 12.43
C ALA A 243 3.98 -26.14 13.05
N TRP A 244 4.47 -25.07 12.41
CA TRP A 244 5.51 -24.20 12.97
C TRP A 244 5.03 -23.38 14.16
N CYS A 245 3.71 -23.24 14.36
CA CYS A 245 3.16 -22.49 15.48
C CYS A 245 2.85 -23.41 16.66
N TYR A 246 2.27 -24.58 16.40
CA TYR A 246 1.65 -25.41 17.43
C TYR A 246 2.49 -26.61 17.88
N ARG A 247 3.39 -27.12 17.04
CA ARG A 247 4.14 -28.35 17.35
C ARG A 247 5.62 -28.08 17.54
N VAL A 248 6.26 -27.47 16.55
CA VAL A 248 7.73 -27.30 16.55
C VAL A 248 8.16 -25.87 16.85
N GLY A 249 7.39 -24.83 16.54
CA GLY A 249 7.77 -23.44 16.87
C GLY A 249 8.66 -22.78 15.80
N HIS A 250 8.49 -21.46 15.59
CA HIS A 250 9.23 -20.68 14.58
C HIS A 250 10.76 -20.70 14.71
N ARG A 251 11.31 -21.02 15.89
CA ARG A 251 12.76 -21.19 16.07
C ARG A 251 13.26 -22.42 15.31
N HIS A 252 12.49 -23.51 15.31
CA HIS A 252 12.83 -24.73 14.59
C HIS A 252 12.82 -24.49 13.10
N TRP A 253 11.85 -23.71 12.60
CA TRP A 253 11.84 -23.23 11.22
C TRP A 253 13.13 -22.48 10.84
N LEU A 254 13.58 -21.51 11.66
CA LEU A 254 14.84 -20.80 11.39
C LEU A 254 16.06 -21.72 11.39
N VAL A 255 16.10 -22.72 12.27
CA VAL A 255 17.21 -23.70 12.32
C VAL A 255 17.16 -24.64 11.11
N ALA A 256 15.98 -25.07 10.69
CA ALA A 256 15.81 -25.85 9.46
C ALA A 256 16.25 -25.05 8.23
N LEU A 257 15.86 -23.77 8.15
CA LEU A 257 16.29 -22.86 7.10
C LEU A 257 17.81 -22.67 7.11
N ALA A 258 18.42 -22.47 8.29
CA ALA A 258 19.87 -22.34 8.42
C ALA A 258 20.61 -23.54 7.81
N ARG A 259 20.13 -24.75 8.09
CA ARG A 259 20.69 -25.99 7.56
C ARG A 259 20.52 -26.06 6.04
N ALA A 260 19.33 -25.75 5.53
CA ALA A 260 19.04 -25.81 4.10
C ALA A 260 19.88 -24.81 3.27
N VAL A 261 20.20 -23.64 3.82
CA VAL A 261 21.05 -22.64 3.14
C VAL A 261 22.52 -22.67 3.59
N ASN A 262 22.91 -23.71 4.34
CA ASN A 262 24.26 -23.93 4.86
C ASN A 262 24.88 -22.71 5.58
N VAL A 263 24.14 -22.11 6.51
CA VAL A 263 24.62 -21.00 7.36
C VAL A 263 24.56 -21.36 8.84
N GLU A 264 25.50 -20.82 9.61
CA GLU A 264 25.53 -21.03 11.06
C GLU A 264 24.39 -20.28 11.77
N PRO A 265 23.47 -20.98 12.48
CA PRO A 265 22.31 -20.33 13.12
C PRO A 265 22.69 -19.31 14.20
N VAL A 266 23.81 -19.53 14.90
CA VAL A 266 24.29 -18.64 15.96
C VAL A 266 24.72 -17.31 15.36
N ALA A 267 25.66 -17.35 14.42
CA ALA A 267 26.18 -16.15 13.76
C ALA A 267 25.09 -15.42 12.97
N ARG A 268 24.17 -16.16 12.32
CA ARG A 268 23.17 -15.55 11.44
C ARG A 268 21.94 -15.05 12.17
N PHE A 269 21.40 -15.83 13.10
CA PHE A 269 20.11 -15.57 13.73
C PHE A 269 20.23 -15.25 15.22
N GLY A 270 21.43 -15.30 15.80
CA GLY A 270 21.64 -15.08 17.24
C GLY A 270 20.99 -16.16 18.11
N ILE A 271 20.74 -17.36 17.55
CA ILE A 271 20.15 -18.48 18.28
C ILE A 271 21.28 -19.17 19.05
N PRO A 272 21.27 -19.21 20.40
CA PRO A 272 22.35 -19.83 21.17
C PRO A 272 22.50 -21.33 20.86
N ASP A 273 23.71 -21.89 20.92
CA ASP A 273 23.99 -23.30 20.61
C ASP A 273 23.08 -24.29 21.33
N ARG A 274 22.81 -24.05 22.61
CA ARG A 274 21.88 -24.89 23.40
C ARG A 274 20.48 -24.93 22.77
N ALA A 275 20.03 -23.81 22.23
CA ALA A 275 18.73 -23.69 21.58
C ALA A 275 18.76 -24.28 20.16
N VAL A 276 19.88 -24.18 19.45
CA VAL A 276 20.09 -24.87 18.16
C VAL A 276 20.01 -26.38 18.35
N ARG A 277 20.76 -26.94 19.31
CA ARG A 277 20.73 -28.39 19.63
C ARG A 277 19.33 -28.85 20.03
N SER A 278 18.65 -28.08 20.87
CA SER A 278 17.26 -28.38 21.25
C SER A 278 16.32 -28.34 20.04
N ALA A 279 16.50 -27.38 19.13
CA ALA A 279 15.68 -27.27 17.93
C ALA A 279 15.93 -28.42 16.95
N VAL A 280 17.18 -28.84 16.77
CA VAL A 280 17.54 -30.00 15.94
C VAL A 280 16.88 -31.28 16.49
N ARG A 281 16.95 -31.54 17.80
CA ARG A 281 16.24 -32.68 18.41
C ARG A 281 14.72 -32.58 18.31
N GLY A 282 14.18 -31.36 18.26
CA GLY A 282 12.74 -31.15 18.06
C GLY A 282 12.32 -31.45 16.62
N LEU A 283 13.12 -31.01 15.64
CA LEU A 283 12.93 -31.33 14.22
C LEU A 283 13.03 -32.84 13.98
N ASP A 284 14.04 -33.48 14.57
CA ASP A 284 14.27 -34.93 14.46
C ASP A 284 13.09 -35.74 14.99
N ARG A 285 12.64 -35.44 16.22
CA ARG A 285 11.43 -36.06 16.79
C ARG A 285 10.16 -35.81 15.98
N ALA A 286 10.10 -34.68 15.27
CA ALA A 286 8.99 -34.36 14.40
C ALA A 286 9.12 -35.00 13.00
N GLY A 287 10.22 -35.68 12.69
CA GLY A 287 10.48 -36.23 11.35
C GLY A 287 10.73 -35.15 10.29
N LEU A 288 11.25 -33.99 10.70
CA LEU A 288 11.53 -32.83 9.83
C LEU A 288 13.03 -32.67 9.58
N VAL A 289 13.78 -33.77 9.59
CA VAL A 289 15.21 -33.85 9.27
C VAL A 289 15.35 -34.64 7.97
N ASP A 290 16.21 -34.18 7.06
CA ASP A 290 16.56 -34.86 5.80
C ASP A 290 15.36 -35.23 4.91
N TRP A 291 14.52 -34.23 4.61
CA TRP A 291 13.30 -34.35 3.80
C TRP A 291 13.50 -33.88 2.35
N THR A 292 12.72 -34.46 1.44
CA THR A 292 12.40 -33.86 0.13
C THR A 292 11.26 -32.84 0.25
N GLU A 293 11.05 -31.98 -0.76
CA GLU A 293 9.99 -30.95 -0.72
C GLU A 293 8.61 -31.52 -0.37
N ARG A 294 8.22 -32.60 -1.05
CA ARG A 294 6.91 -33.22 -0.86
C ARG A 294 6.78 -33.83 0.53
N GLU A 295 7.82 -34.51 1.00
CA GLU A 295 7.88 -35.10 2.34
C GLU A 295 7.75 -34.03 3.43
N LEU A 296 8.36 -32.85 3.25
CA LEU A 296 8.24 -31.77 4.23
C LEU A 296 6.80 -31.30 4.38
N LEU A 297 6.11 -30.99 3.28
CA LEU A 297 4.74 -30.49 3.34
C LEU A 297 3.77 -31.55 3.86
N ASP A 298 3.91 -32.79 3.41
CA ASP A 298 3.09 -33.91 3.90
C ASP A 298 3.30 -34.11 5.40
N ARG A 299 4.55 -34.07 5.88
CA ARG A 299 4.86 -34.21 7.31
C ARG A 299 4.36 -33.02 8.14
N LEU A 300 4.50 -31.80 7.63
CA LEU A 300 3.95 -30.63 8.30
C LEU A 300 2.42 -30.71 8.39
N ASN A 301 1.74 -31.20 7.36
CA ASN A 301 0.30 -31.43 7.36
C ASN A 301 -0.11 -32.51 8.38
N GLU A 302 0.65 -33.59 8.51
CA GLU A 302 0.46 -34.61 9.56
C GLU A 302 0.56 -34.00 10.96
N LEU A 303 1.65 -33.27 11.24
CA LEU A 303 1.86 -32.61 12.53
C LEU A 303 0.75 -31.61 12.87
N ALA A 304 0.22 -30.91 11.86
CA ALA A 304 -0.91 -30.01 12.03
C ALA A 304 -2.22 -30.76 12.32
N ARG A 305 -2.46 -31.92 11.68
CA ARG A 305 -3.63 -32.78 11.95
C ARG A 305 -3.57 -33.41 13.33
N GLU A 306 -2.42 -33.93 13.74
CA GLU A 306 -2.20 -34.50 15.06
C GLU A 306 -2.48 -33.49 16.19
N ALA A 307 -2.40 -32.19 15.90
CA ALA A 307 -2.70 -31.14 16.87
C ALA A 307 -4.21 -31.01 17.25
N GLY A 308 -5.12 -31.87 16.75
CA GLY A 308 -6.51 -32.05 17.25
C GLY A 308 -6.93 -33.53 17.25
N PRO A 309 -7.85 -34.03 18.11
CA PRO A 309 -9.09 -33.40 18.61
C PRO A 309 -9.31 -33.36 20.15
N ASP A 310 -8.40 -33.86 20.99
CA ASP A 310 -8.59 -33.88 22.46
C ASP A 310 -8.25 -32.56 23.18
N GLY A 311 -8.00 -31.49 22.41
CA GLY A 311 -7.54 -30.19 22.89
C GLY A 311 -8.17 -29.00 22.15
N GLY A 312 -9.47 -29.07 21.85
CA GLY A 312 -10.26 -28.00 21.23
C GLY A 312 -9.87 -27.65 19.79
N PRO A 313 -10.77 -27.01 19.01
CA PRO A 313 -10.41 -26.46 17.71
C PRO A 313 -9.28 -25.45 17.92
N SER A 314 -8.10 -25.73 17.35
CA SER A 314 -6.95 -24.82 17.40
C SER A 314 -7.41 -23.40 17.05
N ALA A 315 -7.03 -22.40 17.84
CA ALA A 315 -7.41 -21.01 17.67
C ALA A 315 -7.15 -20.47 16.24
N MET A 316 -6.27 -21.10 15.45
CA MET A 316 -6.07 -20.78 14.04
C MET A 316 -7.07 -21.46 13.09
N VAL A 317 -7.66 -22.62 13.39
CA VAL A 317 -8.81 -23.13 12.60
C VAL A 317 -10.00 -22.19 12.77
N GLU A 318 -10.26 -21.75 14.01
CA GLU A 318 -11.30 -20.77 14.28
C GLU A 318 -10.97 -19.40 13.69
N ALA A 319 -9.71 -18.95 13.79
CA ALA A 319 -9.31 -17.65 13.26
C ALA A 319 -9.12 -17.66 11.72
N ALA A 320 -8.74 -18.77 11.11
CA ALA A 320 -8.73 -18.96 9.65
C ALA A 320 -10.16 -19.04 9.12
N ALA A 321 -11.07 -19.73 9.82
CA ALA A 321 -12.50 -19.69 9.51
C ALA A 321 -13.07 -18.26 9.68
N ALA A 322 -12.64 -17.52 10.72
CA ALA A 322 -13.01 -16.13 10.90
C ALA A 322 -12.43 -15.20 9.83
N ASP A 323 -11.21 -15.44 9.36
CA ASP A 323 -10.59 -14.72 8.25
C ASP A 323 -11.26 -15.04 6.91
N ALA A 324 -11.59 -16.31 6.66
CA ALA A 324 -12.37 -16.72 5.49
C ALA A 324 -13.74 -16.03 5.49
N ARG A 325 -14.43 -16.01 6.64
CA ARG A 325 -15.69 -15.25 6.81
C ARG A 325 -15.50 -13.75 6.57
N ARG A 326 -14.43 -13.14 7.10
CA ARG A 326 -14.13 -11.71 6.88
C ARG A 326 -13.81 -11.40 5.42
N ALA A 327 -13.05 -12.27 4.75
CA ALA A 327 -12.72 -12.16 3.34
C ALA A 327 -13.97 -12.29 2.46
N GLN A 328 -14.85 -13.24 2.78
CA GLN A 328 -16.14 -13.40 2.11
C GLN A 328 -17.01 -12.15 2.28
N LEU A 329 -17.20 -11.67 3.50
CA LEU A 329 -17.95 -10.43 3.76
C LEU A 329 -17.36 -9.22 3.05
N ALA A 330 -16.03 -9.13 2.93
CA ALA A 330 -15.38 -8.07 2.19
C ALA A 330 -15.60 -8.19 0.67
N ALA A 331 -15.60 -9.41 0.14
CA ALA A 331 -15.94 -9.70 -1.25
C ALA A 331 -17.41 -9.36 -1.55
N ASP A 332 -18.33 -9.76 -0.68
CA ASP A 332 -19.77 -9.47 -0.79
C ASP A 332 -20.02 -7.95 -0.75
N ARG A 333 -19.38 -7.24 0.18
CA ARG A 333 -19.44 -5.77 0.22
C ARG A 333 -18.87 -5.12 -1.03
N LYS A 334 -17.77 -5.64 -1.58
CA LYS A 334 -17.18 -5.15 -2.83
C LYS A 334 -18.15 -5.37 -4.00
N ALA A 335 -18.78 -6.53 -4.08
CA ALA A 335 -19.80 -6.84 -5.09
C ALA A 335 -20.98 -5.87 -4.99
N ALA A 336 -21.55 -5.68 -3.78
CA ALA A 336 -22.64 -4.74 -3.54
C ALA A 336 -22.27 -3.28 -3.91
N VAL A 337 -21.05 -2.84 -3.60
CA VAL A 337 -20.57 -1.50 -3.98
C VAL A 337 -20.42 -1.37 -5.50
N LEU A 338 -19.99 -2.42 -6.20
CA LEU A 338 -19.88 -2.41 -7.66
C LEU A 338 -21.28 -2.37 -8.31
N GLU A 339 -22.24 -3.14 -7.81
CA GLU A 339 -23.63 -3.09 -8.27
C GLU A 339 -24.25 -1.70 -8.06
N LEU A 340 -24.08 -1.10 -6.87
CA LEU A 340 -24.61 0.23 -6.58
C LEU A 340 -23.96 1.32 -7.45
N ARG A 341 -22.68 1.16 -7.80
CA ARG A 341 -22.02 2.04 -8.77
C ARG A 341 -22.57 1.86 -10.18
N ALA A 342 -22.75 0.62 -10.64
CA ALA A 342 -23.33 0.33 -11.94
C ALA A 342 -24.75 0.91 -12.07
N ALA A 343 -25.57 0.78 -11.03
CA ALA A 343 -26.91 1.37 -10.98
C ALA A 343 -26.88 2.89 -11.09
N ARG A 344 -26.02 3.57 -10.31
CA ARG A 344 -25.84 5.03 -10.40
C ARG A 344 -25.34 5.50 -11.76
N ASP A 345 -24.45 4.74 -12.39
CA ASP A 345 -23.93 5.10 -13.71
C ASP A 345 -25.00 4.90 -14.80
N ALA A 346 -25.87 3.89 -14.65
CA ALA A 346 -27.05 3.68 -15.50
C ALA A 346 -28.08 4.82 -15.34
N GLU A 347 -28.35 5.26 -14.11
CA GLU A 347 -29.22 6.40 -13.79
C GLU A 347 -28.69 7.69 -14.44
N ARG A 348 -27.41 8.01 -14.22
CA ARG A 348 -26.75 9.16 -14.87
C ARG A 348 -26.77 9.06 -16.41
N ALA A 349 -26.72 7.86 -16.97
CA ALA A 349 -26.84 7.66 -18.41
C ALA A 349 -28.28 7.87 -18.91
N ALA A 350 -29.29 7.52 -18.11
CA ALA A 350 -30.70 7.81 -18.40
C ALA A 350 -30.97 9.33 -18.34
N ASP A 351 -30.52 10.02 -17.29
CA ASP A 351 -30.65 11.47 -17.14
C ASP A 351 -30.03 12.21 -18.32
N ARG A 352 -28.84 11.77 -18.77
CA ARG A 352 -28.19 12.32 -19.96
C ARG A 352 -29.00 12.11 -21.23
N ARG A 353 -29.63 10.94 -21.40
CA ARG A 353 -30.51 10.67 -22.53
C ARG A 353 -31.76 11.55 -22.50
N HIS A 354 -32.36 11.77 -21.32
CA HIS A 354 -33.47 12.69 -21.15
C HIS A 354 -33.07 14.14 -21.47
N ALA A 355 -31.95 14.63 -20.93
CA ALA A 355 -31.44 15.97 -21.22
C ALA A 355 -31.13 16.16 -22.73
N ALA A 356 -30.52 15.16 -23.38
CA ALA A 356 -30.25 15.20 -24.82
C ALA A 356 -31.51 15.12 -25.69
N ARG A 357 -32.60 14.52 -25.21
CA ARG A 357 -33.91 14.56 -25.88
C ARG A 357 -34.54 15.94 -25.73
N ALA A 358 -34.56 16.49 -24.51
CA ALA A 358 -35.08 17.83 -24.24
C ALA A 358 -34.38 18.91 -25.07
N ALA A 359 -33.05 18.84 -25.19
CA ALA A 359 -32.26 19.77 -26.00
C ALA A 359 -32.60 19.68 -27.51
N ARG A 360 -32.91 18.49 -28.03
CA ARG A 360 -33.33 18.30 -29.43
C ARG A 360 -34.73 18.86 -29.69
N SER A 361 -35.67 18.61 -28.77
CA SER A 361 -37.02 19.18 -28.86
C SER A 361 -37.05 20.71 -28.78
N ALA A 362 -36.06 21.33 -28.13
CA ALA A 362 -35.91 22.79 -28.11
C ALA A 362 -35.28 23.36 -29.41
N GLY A 363 -34.60 22.52 -30.21
CA GLY A 363 -33.95 22.92 -31.46
C GLY A 363 -34.87 23.00 -32.68
N ASP A 364 -36.06 22.40 -32.62
CA ASP A 364 -37.06 22.38 -33.72
C ASP A 364 -38.06 23.55 -33.65
N GLY A 365 -37.87 24.52 -32.74
CA GLY A 365 -38.63 25.76 -32.74
C GLY A 365 -38.16 26.73 -33.84
N PRO A 366 -39.03 27.58 -34.41
CA PRO A 366 -38.65 28.57 -35.41
C PRO A 366 -37.53 29.45 -34.86
N ARG A 367 -36.44 29.51 -35.63
CA ARG A 367 -35.19 30.18 -35.28
C ARG A 367 -35.40 31.70 -35.35
N THR A 368 -35.94 32.30 -34.29
CA THR A 368 -35.86 33.75 -34.09
C THR A 368 -34.41 34.14 -33.85
N GLU A 369 -33.89 35.03 -34.69
CA GLU A 369 -32.54 35.57 -34.60
C GLU A 369 -32.27 36.16 -33.19
N PRO A 370 -31.07 35.94 -32.61
CA PRO A 370 -30.72 36.55 -31.34
C PRO A 370 -30.33 38.01 -31.60
N GLY A 371 -31.30 38.91 -31.41
CA GLY A 371 -30.99 40.32 -31.14
C GLY A 371 -30.05 40.42 -29.94
N GLY A 372 -28.99 41.21 -30.08
CA GLY A 372 -27.91 41.40 -29.10
C GLY A 372 -28.33 42.10 -27.81
N GLY A 373 -29.35 41.59 -27.13
CA GLY A 373 -29.67 41.93 -25.75
C GLY A 373 -28.93 41.00 -24.81
N LYS A 374 -28.27 41.55 -23.78
CA LYS A 374 -27.82 40.79 -22.61
C LYS A 374 -28.97 39.88 -22.17
N ALA A 375 -28.78 38.57 -22.24
CA ALA A 375 -29.78 37.62 -21.76
C ALA A 375 -30.15 38.02 -20.32
N PRO A 376 -31.42 38.33 -20.02
CA PRO A 376 -31.81 38.65 -18.66
C PRO A 376 -31.46 37.44 -17.82
N ALA A 377 -30.64 37.64 -16.79
CA ALA A 377 -30.31 36.60 -15.85
C ALA A 377 -31.62 35.97 -15.36
N ALA A 378 -31.73 34.65 -15.46
CA ALA A 378 -32.98 33.93 -15.23
C ALA A 378 -33.43 34.16 -13.79
N ARG A 379 -34.37 35.11 -13.60
CA ARG A 379 -35.01 35.39 -12.32
C ARG A 379 -36.07 34.32 -12.07
N ARG A 380 -36.02 33.71 -10.90
CA ARG A 380 -36.97 32.69 -10.47
C ARG A 380 -37.64 33.14 -9.20
N THR A 381 -38.97 33.13 -9.18
CA THR A 381 -39.73 33.39 -7.96
C THR A 381 -39.98 32.07 -7.24
N ILE A 382 -39.67 32.01 -5.95
CA ILE A 382 -39.84 30.85 -5.07
C ILE A 382 -40.82 31.25 -3.96
N ARG A 383 -41.79 30.38 -3.66
CA ARG A 383 -42.72 30.60 -2.56
C ARG A 383 -42.03 30.32 -1.22
N LEU A 384 -42.21 31.21 -0.25
CA LEU A 384 -41.68 31.07 1.10
C LEU A 384 -42.54 30.09 1.92
N PRO A 385 -41.94 29.32 2.85
CA PRO A 385 -42.67 28.50 3.80
C PRO A 385 -43.69 29.31 4.61
N ASP A 386 -44.80 28.68 5.00
CA ASP A 386 -45.91 29.37 5.68
C ASP A 386 -45.57 29.86 7.10
N ASP A 387 -44.51 29.32 7.69
CA ASP A 387 -43.93 29.68 8.99
C ASP A 387 -42.79 30.72 8.89
N TRP A 388 -42.48 31.22 7.69
CA TRP A 388 -41.45 32.23 7.49
C TRP A 388 -41.87 33.59 8.06
N SER A 389 -40.96 34.25 8.79
CA SER A 389 -41.16 35.60 9.32
C SER A 389 -40.02 36.56 8.97
N GLU A 390 -40.37 37.80 8.67
CA GLU A 390 -39.44 38.83 8.20
C GLU A 390 -38.38 39.22 9.26
N ARG A 391 -38.75 39.24 10.55
CA ARG A 391 -37.89 39.68 11.67
C ARG A 391 -36.68 38.78 11.96
N GLY A 392 -36.61 37.58 11.39
CA GLY A 392 -35.48 36.66 11.58
C GLY A 392 -35.15 35.76 10.39
N GLY A 393 -36.10 35.57 9.46
CA GLY A 393 -35.97 34.63 8.36
C GLY A 393 -35.21 35.17 7.15
N GLU A 394 -35.10 36.49 6.96
CA GLU A 394 -34.50 37.03 5.73
C GLU A 394 -32.98 36.80 5.65
N ALA A 395 -32.24 37.04 6.73
CA ALA A 395 -30.79 36.81 6.77
C ALA A 395 -30.46 35.32 6.57
N GLN A 396 -31.22 34.43 7.20
CA GLN A 396 -31.07 32.98 7.06
C GLN A 396 -31.44 32.51 5.64
N LEU A 397 -32.53 33.04 5.07
CA LEU A 397 -32.95 32.78 3.70
C LEU A 397 -31.87 33.20 2.68
N ARG A 398 -31.31 34.42 2.83
CA ARG A 398 -30.20 34.91 2.00
C ARG A 398 -28.98 34.01 2.11
N ALA A 399 -28.61 33.56 3.31
CA ALA A 399 -27.48 32.66 3.51
C ALA A 399 -27.69 31.28 2.85
N VAL A 400 -28.88 30.68 3.01
CA VAL A 400 -29.22 29.38 2.40
C VAL A 400 -29.25 29.46 0.87
N LEU A 401 -29.80 30.54 0.31
CA LEU A 401 -29.86 30.74 -1.14
C LEU A 401 -28.48 31.07 -1.73
N ALA A 402 -27.66 31.85 -1.03
CA ALA A 402 -26.28 32.12 -1.42
C ALA A 402 -25.43 30.84 -1.41
N ALA A 403 -25.59 29.95 -0.42
CA ALA A 403 -24.94 28.64 -0.38
C ALA A 403 -25.33 27.74 -1.58
N ARG A 404 -26.44 28.04 -2.24
CA ARG A 404 -26.92 27.38 -3.46
C ARG A 404 -26.59 28.14 -4.74
N GLY A 405 -25.77 29.20 -4.67
CA GLY A 405 -25.36 30.02 -5.82
C GLY A 405 -26.45 30.94 -6.34
N MET A 406 -27.45 31.27 -5.52
CA MET A 406 -28.57 32.15 -5.88
C MET A 406 -28.48 33.47 -5.10
N LEU A 407 -28.63 34.59 -5.81
CA LEU A 407 -28.73 35.93 -5.23
C LEU A 407 -30.21 36.26 -5.01
N VAL A 408 -30.57 36.68 -3.79
CA VAL A 408 -31.91 37.22 -3.53
C VAL A 408 -32.02 38.63 -4.11
N VAL A 409 -32.95 38.83 -5.03
CA VAL A 409 -33.19 40.12 -5.71
C VAL A 409 -34.31 40.90 -5.03
N ALA A 410 -35.37 40.21 -4.59
CA ALA A 410 -36.48 40.81 -3.87
C ALA A 410 -37.17 39.78 -2.97
N VAL A 411 -37.69 40.23 -1.83
CA VAL A 411 -38.54 39.45 -0.92
C VAL A 411 -39.87 40.19 -0.80
N SER A 412 -40.98 39.51 -1.04
CA SER A 412 -42.33 40.03 -0.83
C SER A 412 -42.98 39.26 0.31
N SER A 413 -43.08 39.89 1.48
CA SER A 413 -43.75 39.31 2.65
C SER A 413 -45.26 39.23 2.45
N ALA A 414 -45.85 40.19 1.73
CA ALA A 414 -47.27 40.19 1.37
C ALA A 414 -47.65 39.02 0.45
N GLU A 415 -46.82 38.71 -0.54
CA GLU A 415 -47.07 37.62 -1.49
C GLU A 415 -46.46 36.28 -1.05
N ARG A 416 -45.69 36.27 0.04
CA ARG A 416 -44.87 35.14 0.51
C ARG A 416 -43.98 34.58 -0.59
N THR A 417 -43.27 35.44 -1.30
CA THR A 417 -42.37 35.06 -2.39
C THR A 417 -40.99 35.68 -2.25
N VAL A 418 -39.98 34.97 -2.76
CA VAL A 418 -38.62 35.48 -2.95
C VAL A 418 -38.22 35.33 -4.41
N THR A 419 -37.79 36.42 -5.02
CA THR A 419 -37.26 36.42 -6.38
C THR A 419 -35.75 36.29 -6.31
N VAL A 420 -35.21 35.25 -6.93
CA VAL A 420 -33.78 34.92 -6.91
C VAL A 420 -33.20 34.92 -8.32
N GLU A 421 -31.91 35.19 -8.42
CA GLU A 421 -31.14 35.18 -9.65
C GLU A 421 -29.97 34.20 -9.52
N MET A 422 -29.78 33.33 -10.51
CA MET A 422 -28.66 32.38 -10.53
C MET A 422 -27.36 33.10 -10.83
N VAL A 423 -26.41 33.10 -9.88
CA VAL A 423 -25.08 33.66 -10.12
C VAL A 423 -24.26 32.61 -10.85
N ALA A 424 -24.06 32.81 -12.16
CA ALA A 424 -23.11 32.00 -12.92
C ALA A 424 -21.74 32.11 -12.23
N ALA A 425 -21.19 30.98 -11.78
CA ALA A 425 -20.00 30.91 -10.95
C ALA A 425 -18.81 31.69 -11.55
N ARG A 426 -18.71 32.97 -11.21
CA ARG A 426 -17.55 33.84 -11.38
C ARG A 426 -17.36 34.57 -10.07
N GLY A 427 -16.50 34.00 -9.23
CA GLY A 427 -15.84 34.63 -8.07
C GLY A 427 -16.76 35.32 -7.06
N LEU A 428 -17.13 34.63 -5.98
CA LEU A 428 -17.46 35.33 -4.74
C LEU A 428 -16.16 35.90 -4.14
N PRO A 429 -16.06 37.22 -3.87
CA PRO A 429 -14.97 37.76 -3.08
C PRO A 429 -15.09 37.27 -1.63
N ALA A 430 -13.96 36.81 -1.09
CA ALA A 430 -13.82 36.42 0.30
C ALA A 430 -13.74 37.68 1.17
N ASP A 431 -14.89 38.21 1.57
CA ASP A 431 -14.98 39.15 2.68
C ASP A 431 -16.30 38.96 3.42
N ALA A 432 -16.25 38.07 4.41
CA ALA A 432 -17.17 38.06 5.53
C ALA A 432 -16.30 37.79 6.77
N GLY A 433 -16.07 38.85 7.53
CA GLY A 433 -15.16 38.88 8.67
C GLY A 433 -15.49 37.81 9.70
N THR A 434 -14.47 37.07 10.11
CA THR A 434 -14.49 36.28 11.34
C THR A 434 -14.42 37.24 12.52
N GLY A 435 -15.59 37.60 13.02
CA GLY A 435 -15.74 38.25 14.32
C GLY A 435 -15.32 37.29 15.43
N ASP A 436 -14.51 37.83 16.33
CA ASP A 436 -14.12 37.32 17.63
C ASP A 436 -15.29 36.66 18.39
N ARG A 437 -15.11 35.40 18.79
CA ARG A 437 -15.79 34.82 19.95
C ARG A 437 -14.80 33.97 20.72
N GLY A 438 -14.41 34.51 21.87
CA GLY A 438 -13.53 33.89 22.84
C GLY A 438 -14.13 32.65 23.50
N GLU A 439 -13.19 31.94 24.11
CA GLU A 439 -13.30 31.24 25.40
C GLU A 439 -14.69 30.75 25.80
N ASP A 440 -14.89 29.43 25.72
CA ASP A 440 -15.36 28.70 26.89
C ASP A 440 -14.76 27.31 26.94
N ARG A 441 -14.08 27.08 28.06
CA ARG A 441 -13.41 25.87 28.51
C ARG A 441 -14.43 25.07 29.29
N VAL A 442 -14.63 23.79 28.96
CA VAL A 442 -15.22 22.84 29.89
C VAL A 442 -14.36 21.58 29.89
N ASP A 443 -13.65 21.38 30.99
CA ASP A 443 -12.93 20.15 31.28
C ASP A 443 -13.88 19.06 31.82
N ALA A 444 -13.56 17.84 31.41
CA ALA A 444 -13.79 16.52 32.05
C ALA A 444 -15.20 16.10 32.52
N VAL A 445 -15.65 14.96 31.99
CA VAL A 445 -16.30 13.93 32.80
C VAL A 445 -15.61 12.59 32.53
N ALA A 446 -15.07 12.02 33.60
CA ALA A 446 -14.54 10.67 33.66
C ALA A 446 -15.68 9.74 34.07
N ASP A 447 -15.86 8.63 33.35
CA ASP A 447 -16.65 7.50 33.81
C ASP A 447 -15.68 6.38 34.21
N ASP A 448 -15.65 6.08 35.51
CA ASP A 448 -14.99 4.92 36.08
C ASP A 448 -15.89 3.67 36.01
N PRO A 449 -15.31 2.46 36.10
CA PRO A 449 -16.00 1.19 35.85
C PRO A 449 -16.58 0.55 37.13
N GLN A 450 -17.70 -0.17 36.99
CA GLN A 450 -18.18 -1.16 37.98
C GLN A 450 -18.12 -2.57 37.38
N GLY A 451 -17.48 -3.50 38.12
CA GLY A 451 -17.23 -4.91 37.77
C GLY A 451 -18.46 -5.83 37.87
N PRO A 452 -18.34 -7.17 38.06
CA PRO A 452 -17.35 -7.86 38.91
C PRO A 452 -16.65 -9.11 38.32
N ASP A 453 -15.45 -9.41 38.81
CA ASP A 453 -14.79 -10.73 38.76
C ASP A 453 -15.42 -11.70 39.79
N PRO A 454 -15.19 -13.04 39.66
CA PRO A 454 -14.22 -13.62 40.59
C PRO A 454 -13.30 -14.74 40.05
N GLY A 455 -12.00 -14.62 40.41
CA GLY A 455 -11.10 -15.68 40.95
C GLY A 455 -10.32 -16.57 39.95
N ALA A 456 -9.06 -16.97 40.15
CA ALA A 456 -8.14 -16.83 41.28
C ALA A 456 -6.67 -17.15 40.86
N ALA A 457 -5.73 -16.78 41.74
CA ALA A 457 -4.31 -17.18 41.85
C ALA A 457 -3.31 -16.60 40.80
N ALA A 458 -2.12 -16.09 41.12
CA ALA A 458 -1.26 -16.28 42.28
C ALA A 458 -0.38 -15.03 42.56
N VAL A 459 -0.03 -14.90 43.84
CA VAL A 459 0.75 -13.84 44.49
C VAL A 459 2.25 -13.93 44.14
N VAL A 460 2.86 -12.83 43.71
CA VAL A 460 4.29 -12.55 43.94
C VAL A 460 4.45 -11.08 44.33
N ARG A 461 5.02 -10.85 45.51
CA ARG A 461 5.33 -9.54 46.11
C ARG A 461 6.31 -8.74 45.25
N ALA A 462 6.02 -7.47 44.99
CA ALA A 462 7.01 -6.49 44.57
C ALA A 462 7.02 -5.31 45.55
N ALA A 463 8.20 -5.02 46.08
CA ALA A 463 8.50 -3.88 46.95
C ALA A 463 8.32 -2.54 46.22
N GLY A 464 7.95 -1.50 46.98
CA GLY A 464 7.52 -0.20 46.49
C GLY A 464 8.58 0.69 45.84
N PRO A 465 8.18 1.92 45.44
CA PRO A 465 8.97 2.79 44.58
C PRO A 465 9.96 3.69 45.36
N GLY A 466 11.25 3.54 45.05
CA GLY A 466 12.31 4.46 45.49
C GLY A 466 12.38 5.71 44.61
N ARG A 467 12.44 6.89 45.25
CA ARG A 467 12.54 8.23 44.65
C ARG A 467 13.75 8.39 43.70
N PRO A 468 13.64 9.18 42.62
CA PRO A 468 14.80 9.52 41.79
C PRO A 468 15.66 10.61 42.44
N GLY A 469 16.91 10.26 42.74
CA GLY A 469 17.96 11.18 43.17
C GLY A 469 18.50 12.01 42.00
N ARG A 470 18.64 13.32 42.24
CA ARG A 470 19.25 14.30 41.34
C ARG A 470 20.72 13.96 41.06
N VAL A 471 21.11 13.89 39.78
CA VAL A 471 22.52 13.88 39.36
C VAL A 471 22.81 15.16 38.59
N ARG A 472 23.78 15.93 39.07
CA ARG A 472 24.31 17.15 38.43
C ARG A 472 25.16 16.79 37.19
N PRO A 473 25.20 17.67 36.17
CA PRO A 473 25.97 17.42 34.94
C PRO A 473 27.47 17.69 35.16
N ARG A 474 28.32 16.71 34.84
CA ARG A 474 29.76 16.91 34.66
C ARG A 474 30.03 17.38 33.22
N ARG A 475 30.64 18.57 33.10
CA ARG A 475 31.29 19.07 31.88
C ARG A 475 32.54 18.22 31.60
N GLY A 476 32.75 17.83 30.35
CA GLY A 476 33.95 17.10 29.92
C GLY A 476 34.09 17.02 28.40
N ARG A 477 34.80 18.02 27.84
CA ARG A 477 35.60 18.11 26.59
C ARG A 477 35.08 17.60 25.23
N PRO A 478 35.37 18.35 24.14
CA PRO A 478 35.03 17.95 22.77
C PRO A 478 35.96 16.86 22.23
N VAL A 479 35.36 15.82 21.65
CA VAL A 479 36.07 14.78 20.88
C VAL A 479 36.18 15.27 19.43
N ARG A 480 37.41 15.33 18.91
CA ARG A 480 37.71 15.63 17.49
C ARG A 480 37.22 14.46 16.60
N PRO A 481 36.64 14.74 15.41
CA PRO A 481 36.33 13.70 14.44
C PRO A 481 37.64 13.17 13.82
N VAL A 482 37.84 11.85 13.90
CA VAL A 482 38.86 11.14 13.12
C VAL A 482 38.26 10.91 11.73
N VAL A 483 38.80 11.61 10.74
CA VAL A 483 38.55 11.40 9.31
C VAL A 483 39.56 10.36 8.81
N PRO A 484 39.14 9.19 8.30
CA PRO A 484 40.04 8.37 7.49
C PRO A 484 40.27 9.06 6.15
N ALA A 485 41.54 9.32 5.86
CA ALA A 485 42.01 9.87 4.60
C ALA A 485 41.64 8.95 3.43
N ALA A 486 41.17 9.55 2.35
CA ALA A 486 41.00 8.90 1.06
C ALA A 486 42.36 8.39 0.55
N ALA A 487 42.41 7.12 0.15
CA ALA A 487 43.43 6.62 -0.74
C ALA A 487 42.87 6.67 -2.16
N ASP A 488 43.25 7.72 -2.89
CA ASP A 488 43.36 7.66 -4.35
C ASP A 488 44.71 7.01 -4.64
N PRO A 489 44.76 5.93 -5.44
CA PRO A 489 45.55 6.08 -6.66
C PRO A 489 45.00 5.30 -7.85
N GLY A 490 45.27 5.81 -9.06
CA GLY A 490 45.73 4.94 -10.13
C GLY A 490 45.06 5.09 -11.48
N ARG A 491 45.29 6.24 -12.11
CA ARG A 491 45.17 6.44 -13.56
C ARG A 491 46.02 5.39 -14.30
N TRP A 492 45.41 4.51 -15.09
CA TRP A 492 46.13 3.67 -16.06
C TRP A 492 45.67 3.99 -17.49
N ARG A 493 46.57 4.62 -18.25
CA ARG A 493 46.55 4.73 -19.72
C ARG A 493 47.88 4.19 -20.23
N GLY A 494 47.80 3.36 -21.27
CA GLY A 494 48.90 2.81 -22.10
C GLY A 494 48.48 1.41 -22.54
N ARG A 495 48.01 1.13 -23.77
CA ARG A 495 48.54 1.31 -25.15
C ARG A 495 49.77 0.42 -25.44
N GLY A 496 49.60 -0.44 -26.45
CA GLY A 496 50.61 -1.29 -27.13
C GLY A 496 50.66 -2.69 -26.50
N ASP A 497 50.43 -3.81 -27.17
CA ASP A 497 51.04 -4.20 -28.44
C ASP A 497 50.31 -5.37 -29.13
N ARG A 498 50.58 -5.45 -30.42
CA ARG A 498 50.14 -6.48 -31.39
C ARG A 498 51.05 -7.70 -31.32
N ALA A 499 50.48 -8.89 -31.40
CA ALA A 499 50.96 -10.10 -32.09
C ALA A 499 49.94 -11.21 -31.79
N GLY A 500 49.49 -12.09 -32.68
CA GLY A 500 49.83 -12.39 -34.05
C GLY A 500 48.77 -13.34 -34.61
N ALA A 501 48.68 -13.39 -35.93
CA ALA A 501 47.79 -14.24 -36.71
C ALA A 501 48.25 -15.71 -36.73
N GLY A 502 47.35 -16.58 -37.21
CA GLY A 502 47.56 -18.00 -37.55
C GLY A 502 46.28 -18.78 -37.27
N ASP A 503 45.30 -18.82 -38.17
CA ASP A 503 45.19 -19.62 -39.39
C ASP A 503 44.47 -20.97 -39.15
N ASP A 504 43.49 -21.20 -40.04
CA ASP A 504 42.87 -22.46 -40.48
C ASP A 504 42.04 -23.27 -39.44
N VAL A 505 40.91 -23.91 -39.75
CA VAL A 505 40.45 -24.58 -40.98
C VAL A 505 38.92 -24.49 -41.05
N GLY A 506 38.40 -24.11 -42.23
CA GLY A 506 37.01 -24.35 -42.58
C GLY A 506 36.79 -25.75 -43.12
N THR A 507 35.61 -26.33 -42.86
CA THR A 507 35.02 -27.32 -43.78
C THR A 507 33.52 -27.06 -43.94
N ARG A 508 33.16 -26.63 -45.16
CA ARG A 508 31.90 -26.99 -45.84
C ARG A 508 31.77 -28.52 -45.77
N GLY A 509 30.62 -29.14 -45.55
CA GLY A 509 29.32 -28.91 -46.19
C GLY A 509 28.98 -30.18 -46.98
N SER A 510 27.82 -30.78 -46.71
CA SER A 510 27.29 -31.87 -47.53
C SER A 510 25.77 -31.83 -47.51
N ARG A 511 25.21 -31.27 -48.58
CA ARG A 511 23.87 -31.59 -49.11
C ARG A 511 24.01 -32.84 -49.96
N THR A 512 23.05 -33.77 -49.84
CA THR A 512 22.25 -34.41 -50.92
C THR A 512 21.31 -35.42 -50.24
N GLN A 513 19.99 -35.19 -50.26
CA GLN A 513 19.00 -35.72 -51.23
C GLN A 513 18.88 -37.24 -51.27
N SER A 514 17.74 -37.73 -50.77
CA SER A 514 16.75 -38.55 -51.49
C SER A 514 15.38 -38.35 -50.84
#